data_AF-A0A0C2ZLU0-F1
#
_entry.id   AF-A0A0C2ZLU0-F1
#
_cell.length_a   1.000
_cell.length_b   1.000
_cell.length_c   1.000
_cell.angle_alpha   90.00
_cell.angle_beta   90.00
_cell.angle_gamma   90.00
#
_symmetry.space_group_name_H-M   'P 1'
#
loop_
_entity.id
_entity.type
_entity.pdbx_description
1 polymer ?
#
loop_
_entity_poly.entity_id
_entity_poly.type
_entity_poly.pdbx_seq_one_letter_code
_entity_poly.pdbx_strand_id
1 'polypeptide(L)'
;MKKWLLISLVVFLIPTTSCSLKNNNKEKIINKQEFKFYDNKNIKELLNLYLKDQQQKQLYTLKQENISNAKINDLKFVLTFYIPFISNRSIESVTTHYQQVALKAKHTLSKTLINDWYWVLKHINQFDFNFNPYDDKYKHFKLEQNLIDYVYKNNNNLLTKINDKYPSEVIVFNINDIKDLDSFKNKQAIYLVYDKSKVLKILKYEINDKTHFQIFTDLLWFKDYKNLKEQLEQIENKIFEKRNNKFNEALKEYIEDLNDDSNDQLSEELESIWEEFLDKIDEIFEELSPDTYSIREIKTYKQSVIKTNNLFIKNFKNKTESINKWKKEQLENIEHFFKKNSNTIMVNKELEKTLKEFVEQISQKLEKIDFANININTDDKDKVRKEFLKKYKSKNDDISFYELHAKRQYNDIFIEVLDEINNIKRSQENNNSNIDLKVIRYSMRNIYGK
;
A
#
# COMPACT_ATOMS: atom_id res chain seq x y z
N MET A 1 -22.60 -4.92 -52.87
CA MET A 1 -21.30 -5.46 -52.38
C MET A 1 -20.96 -4.67 -51.12
N LYS A 2 -20.76 -5.19 -49.91
CA LYS A 2 -20.17 -6.44 -49.43
C LYS A 2 -21.04 -7.03 -48.32
N LYS A 3 -21.36 -8.32 -48.41
CA LYS A 3 -22.05 -9.09 -47.35
C LYS A 3 -21.02 -9.57 -46.33
N TRP A 4 -21.46 -9.60 -45.08
CA TRP A 4 -20.76 -10.03 -43.89
C TRP A 4 -20.30 -11.48 -43.97
N LEU A 5 -19.09 -11.76 -43.48
CA LEU A 5 -18.63 -13.10 -43.12
C LEU A 5 -18.80 -13.27 -41.60
N LEU A 6 -19.94 -13.83 -41.22
CA LEU A 6 -20.10 -14.57 -39.97
C LEU A 6 -19.29 -15.86 -40.12
N ILE A 7 -18.08 -15.89 -39.54
CA ILE A 7 -17.34 -17.14 -39.41
C ILE A 7 -18.02 -17.94 -38.29
N SER A 8 -18.69 -19.00 -38.73
CA SER A 8 -19.31 -20.03 -37.92
C SER A 8 -18.32 -20.65 -36.94
N LEU A 9 -18.77 -20.89 -35.71
CA LEU A 9 -18.16 -21.86 -34.81
C LEU A 9 -18.16 -23.23 -35.49
N VAL A 10 -17.02 -23.60 -36.06
CA VAL A 10 -16.76 -24.99 -36.43
C VAL A 10 -16.47 -25.73 -35.14
N VAL A 11 -17.49 -26.44 -34.65
CA VAL A 11 -17.35 -27.48 -33.63
C VAL A 11 -16.51 -28.60 -34.26
N PHE A 12 -15.22 -28.63 -34.00
CA PHE A 12 -14.40 -29.81 -34.23
C PHE A 12 -14.85 -30.89 -33.24
N LEU A 13 -15.79 -31.74 -33.66
CA LEU A 13 -15.97 -33.06 -33.07
C LEU A 13 -14.67 -33.83 -33.29
N ILE A 14 -13.89 -34.02 -32.23
CA ILE A 14 -12.76 -34.94 -32.24
C ILE A 14 -13.36 -36.36 -32.17
N PRO A 15 -13.25 -37.21 -33.21
CA PRO A 15 -13.63 -38.60 -33.06
C PRO A 15 -12.57 -39.30 -32.19
N THR A 16 -12.93 -39.68 -30.97
CA THR A 16 -12.14 -40.63 -30.19
C THR A 16 -12.33 -42.03 -30.77
N THR A 17 -11.64 -42.36 -31.86
CA THR A 17 -11.52 -43.75 -32.29
C THR A 17 -10.50 -44.44 -31.37
N SER A 18 -10.98 -44.97 -30.27
CA SER A 18 -10.27 -45.99 -29.50
C SER A 18 -10.35 -47.30 -30.29
N CYS A 19 -9.29 -47.65 -31.01
CA CYS A 19 -9.06 -49.04 -31.41
C CYS A 19 -8.73 -49.85 -30.16
N SER A 20 -9.73 -50.52 -29.58
CA SER A 20 -9.45 -51.61 -28.64
C SER A 20 -9.24 -52.90 -29.44
N LEU A 21 -8.01 -53.42 -29.41
CA LEU A 21 -7.75 -54.81 -29.74
C LEU A 21 -8.54 -55.66 -28.74
N LYS A 22 -9.54 -56.40 -29.23
CA LYS A 22 -10.28 -57.39 -28.43
C LYS A 22 -9.32 -58.49 -28.00
N ASN A 23 -8.80 -58.38 -26.79
CA ASN A 23 -8.23 -59.52 -26.08
C ASN A 23 -9.32 -60.07 -25.16
N ASN A 24 -9.83 -61.25 -25.50
CA ASN A 24 -10.86 -61.95 -24.73
C ASN A 24 -10.25 -62.53 -23.45
N ASN A 25 -10.09 -61.71 -22.42
CA ASN A 25 -10.01 -62.20 -21.04
C ASN A 25 -10.97 -61.36 -20.19
N LYS A 26 -12.07 -61.99 -19.76
CA LYS A 26 -13.02 -61.41 -18.79
C LYS A 26 -12.38 -61.43 -17.40
N GLU A 27 -11.37 -60.59 -17.19
CA GLU A 27 -11.11 -60.10 -15.85
C GLU A 27 -12.23 -59.11 -15.50
N LYS A 28 -12.85 -59.28 -14.33
CA LYS A 28 -13.78 -58.29 -13.79
C LYS A 28 -12.99 -56.98 -13.67
N ILE A 29 -13.21 -56.07 -14.61
CA ILE A 29 -12.76 -54.68 -14.49
C ILE A 29 -13.58 -54.09 -13.34
N ILE A 30 -13.04 -54.18 -12.13
CA ILE A 30 -13.47 -53.34 -11.02
C ILE A 30 -12.97 -51.94 -11.40
N ASN A 31 -13.81 -51.19 -12.11
CA ASN A 31 -13.62 -49.76 -12.32
C ASN A 31 -13.69 -49.10 -10.93
N LYS A 32 -12.58 -49.07 -10.22
CA LYS A 32 -12.42 -48.27 -9.01
C LYS A 32 -12.51 -46.83 -9.51
N GLN A 33 -13.68 -46.21 -9.34
CA GLN A 33 -13.94 -44.85 -9.77
C GLN A 33 -12.90 -43.96 -9.09
N GLU A 34 -11.92 -43.52 -9.87
CA GLU A 34 -10.79 -42.74 -9.35
C GLU A 34 -11.34 -41.40 -8.89
N PHE A 35 -11.28 -41.14 -7.58
CA PHE A 35 -11.72 -39.88 -6.98
C PHE A 35 -10.89 -38.74 -7.59
N LYS A 36 -11.52 -37.92 -8.43
CA LYS A 36 -10.84 -36.85 -9.16
C LYS A 36 -10.68 -35.62 -8.27
N PHE A 37 -9.77 -34.72 -8.65
CA PHE A 37 -9.47 -33.55 -7.83
C PHE A 37 -10.68 -32.63 -7.63
N TYR A 38 -11.47 -32.44 -8.69
CA TYR A 38 -12.71 -31.66 -8.68
C TYR A 38 -13.87 -32.31 -7.90
N ASP A 39 -13.76 -33.59 -7.53
CA ASP A 39 -14.80 -34.27 -6.72
C ASP A 39 -14.72 -33.86 -5.24
N ASN A 40 -13.60 -33.29 -4.80
CA ASN A 40 -13.45 -32.74 -3.47
C ASN A 40 -14.39 -31.53 -3.27
N LYS A 41 -15.16 -31.54 -2.15
CA LYS A 41 -16.14 -30.49 -1.80
C LYS A 41 -15.53 -29.08 -1.85
N ASN A 42 -14.36 -28.92 -1.26
CA ASN A 42 -13.68 -27.63 -1.13
C ASN A 42 -13.14 -27.16 -2.50
N ILE A 43 -12.64 -28.06 -3.33
CA ILE A 43 -12.26 -27.73 -4.72
C ILE A 43 -13.48 -27.34 -5.56
N LYS A 44 -14.60 -28.03 -5.39
CA LYS A 44 -15.87 -27.69 -6.05
C LYS A 44 -16.37 -26.31 -5.63
N GLU A 45 -16.22 -25.95 -4.36
CA GLU A 45 -16.52 -24.61 -3.84
C GLU A 45 -15.67 -23.54 -4.54
N LEU A 46 -14.36 -23.76 -4.67
CA LEU A 46 -13.46 -22.85 -5.41
C LEU A 46 -13.87 -22.69 -6.88
N LEU A 47 -14.24 -23.78 -7.55
CA LEU A 47 -14.73 -23.72 -8.94
C LEU A 47 -16.01 -22.88 -9.05
N ASN A 48 -16.92 -22.97 -8.08
CA ASN A 48 -18.14 -22.16 -8.05
C ASN A 48 -17.85 -20.67 -7.75
N LEU A 49 -16.84 -20.38 -6.94
CA LEU A 49 -16.38 -19.00 -6.69
C LEU A 49 -15.67 -18.39 -7.90
N TYR A 50 -15.03 -19.22 -8.74
CA TYR A 50 -14.31 -18.79 -9.93
C TYR A 50 -15.20 -18.64 -11.16
N LEU A 51 -16.13 -19.57 -11.38
CA LEU A 51 -16.99 -19.61 -12.57
C LEU A 51 -18.44 -19.90 -12.18
N LYS A 52 -19.36 -19.05 -12.65
CA LYS A 52 -20.80 -19.19 -12.39
C LYS A 52 -21.41 -20.30 -13.24
N ASP A 53 -21.11 -20.31 -14.54
CA ASP A 53 -21.69 -21.23 -15.51
C ASP A 53 -21.15 -22.67 -15.40
N GLN A 54 -22.05 -23.65 -15.49
CA GLN A 54 -21.71 -25.07 -15.31
C GLN A 54 -20.90 -25.64 -16.48
N GLN A 55 -21.20 -25.23 -17.71
CA GLN A 55 -20.45 -25.71 -18.89
C GLN A 55 -19.04 -25.12 -18.89
N GLN A 56 -18.89 -23.84 -18.57
CA GLN A 56 -17.59 -23.19 -18.42
C GLN A 56 -16.76 -23.86 -17.33
N LYS A 57 -17.34 -24.22 -16.18
CA LYS A 57 -16.65 -24.98 -15.13
C LYS A 57 -16.12 -26.32 -15.63
N GLN A 58 -16.94 -27.08 -16.37
CA GLN A 58 -16.54 -28.37 -16.94
C GLN A 58 -15.41 -28.22 -17.96
N LEU A 59 -15.52 -27.27 -18.88
CA LEU A 59 -14.50 -26.98 -19.90
C LEU A 59 -13.19 -26.51 -19.27
N TYR A 60 -13.26 -25.61 -18.28
CA TYR A 60 -12.08 -25.14 -17.55
C TYR A 60 -11.40 -26.30 -16.81
N THR A 61 -12.17 -27.12 -16.08
CA THR A 61 -11.65 -28.27 -15.34
C THR A 61 -10.98 -29.27 -16.29
N LEU A 62 -11.64 -29.63 -17.40
CA LEU A 62 -11.07 -30.51 -18.41
C LEU A 62 -9.76 -29.95 -18.98
N LYS A 63 -9.71 -28.65 -19.27
CA LYS A 63 -8.48 -27.99 -19.76
C LYS A 63 -7.35 -28.09 -18.72
N GLN A 64 -7.65 -27.82 -17.45
CA GLN A 64 -6.67 -27.85 -16.37
C GLN A 64 -6.19 -29.27 -16.04
N GLU A 65 -7.07 -30.27 -16.11
CA GLU A 65 -6.73 -31.68 -15.93
C GLU A 65 -5.81 -32.22 -17.02
N ASN A 66 -5.90 -31.67 -18.24
CA ASN A 66 -5.10 -32.07 -19.41
C ASN A 66 -3.79 -31.27 -19.57
N ILE A 67 -3.44 -30.39 -18.64
CA ILE A 67 -2.12 -29.72 -18.65
C ILE A 67 -1.04 -30.78 -18.41
N SER A 68 -0.08 -30.85 -19.33
CA SER A 68 1.02 -31.83 -19.30
C SER A 68 1.84 -31.75 -18.00
N ASN A 69 2.23 -32.92 -17.48
CA ASN A 69 3.16 -33.04 -16.36
C ASN A 69 4.55 -32.42 -16.67
N ALA A 70 4.89 -32.20 -17.94
CA ALA A 70 6.12 -31.49 -18.32
C ALA A 70 6.18 -30.08 -17.69
N LYS A 71 5.02 -29.45 -17.43
CA LYS A 71 4.93 -28.16 -16.75
C LYS A 71 5.51 -28.15 -15.34
N ILE A 72 5.57 -29.32 -14.67
CA ILE A 72 6.25 -29.48 -13.37
C ILE A 72 7.75 -29.16 -13.53
N ASN A 73 8.38 -29.69 -14.58
CA ASN A 73 9.80 -29.43 -14.88
C ASN A 73 10.02 -27.98 -15.28
N ASP A 74 9.11 -27.40 -16.05
CA ASP A 74 9.18 -25.97 -16.42
C ASP A 74 9.10 -25.09 -15.17
N LEU A 75 8.19 -25.39 -14.24
CA LEU A 75 8.08 -24.63 -12.99
C LEU A 75 9.27 -24.86 -12.06
N LYS A 76 9.86 -26.05 -12.04
CA LYS A 76 11.11 -26.31 -11.31
C LYS A 76 12.24 -25.42 -11.84
N PHE A 77 12.36 -25.30 -13.16
CA PHE A 77 13.31 -24.37 -13.79
C PHE A 77 12.98 -22.92 -13.41
N VAL A 78 11.72 -22.51 -13.52
CA VAL A 78 11.26 -21.15 -13.16
C VAL A 78 11.63 -20.80 -11.71
N LEU A 79 11.37 -21.69 -10.75
CA LEU A 79 11.67 -21.46 -9.33
C LEU A 79 13.18 -21.45 -9.02
N THR A 80 14.00 -22.02 -9.91
CA THR A 80 15.46 -21.94 -9.82
C THR A 80 15.96 -20.53 -10.20
N PHE A 81 15.39 -19.93 -11.24
CA PHE A 81 15.79 -18.60 -11.73
C PHE A 81 15.04 -17.45 -11.04
N TYR A 82 13.87 -17.72 -10.48
CA TYR A 82 13.07 -16.75 -9.75
C TYR A 82 12.57 -17.35 -8.44
N ILE A 83 13.14 -16.87 -7.35
CA ILE A 83 12.90 -17.40 -6.01
C ILE A 83 11.84 -16.51 -5.33
N PRO A 84 10.61 -16.98 -5.08
CA PRO A 84 9.49 -16.15 -4.64
C PRO A 84 9.49 -15.87 -3.12
N PHE A 85 10.68 -15.69 -2.53
CA PHE A 85 10.84 -15.28 -1.13
C PHE A 85 11.86 -14.15 -0.90
N ILE A 86 12.55 -13.68 -1.96
CA ILE A 86 13.45 -12.51 -1.91
C ILE A 86 13.08 -11.58 -3.07
N SER A 87 12.80 -10.30 -2.81
CA SER A 87 12.74 -9.31 -3.88
C SER A 87 14.17 -9.09 -4.37
N ASN A 88 14.49 -9.65 -5.53
CA ASN A 88 15.83 -9.57 -6.07
C ASN A 88 15.96 -8.22 -6.79
N ARG A 89 16.02 -7.13 -6.02
CA ARG A 89 16.09 -5.74 -6.52
C ARG A 89 17.25 -5.50 -7.51
N SER A 90 18.30 -6.33 -7.43
CA SER A 90 19.42 -6.34 -8.37
C SER A 90 19.06 -6.84 -9.77
N ILE A 91 17.98 -7.62 -9.91
CA ILE A 91 17.44 -8.02 -11.22
C ILE A 91 16.98 -6.78 -11.95
N GLU A 92 16.33 -5.80 -11.31
CA GLU A 92 15.72 -4.67 -12.01
C GLU A 92 16.71 -3.57 -12.41
N SER A 93 17.90 -3.51 -11.78
CA SER A 93 18.84 -2.39 -11.90
C SER A 93 20.05 -2.63 -12.80
N VAL A 94 20.29 -3.85 -13.29
CA VAL A 94 21.48 -4.18 -14.10
C VAL A 94 21.09 -5.02 -15.33
N THR A 95 21.36 -4.50 -16.53
CA THR A 95 21.08 -5.17 -17.82
C THR A 95 22.01 -6.36 -18.07
N THR A 96 21.62 -7.52 -17.55
CA THR A 96 22.33 -8.80 -17.76
C THR A 96 21.43 -9.84 -18.42
N HIS A 97 22.03 -10.83 -19.08
CA HIS A 97 21.28 -11.98 -19.60
C HIS A 97 20.52 -12.72 -18.47
N TYR A 98 21.12 -12.77 -17.27
CA TYR A 98 20.48 -13.31 -16.08
C TYR A 98 19.20 -12.57 -15.70
N GLN A 99 19.19 -11.22 -15.73
CA GLN A 99 17.98 -10.43 -15.46
C GLN A 99 16.84 -10.83 -16.40
N GLN A 100 17.10 -10.95 -17.70
CA GLN A 100 16.07 -11.30 -18.68
C GLN A 100 15.45 -12.67 -18.40
N VAL A 101 16.29 -13.65 -18.05
CA VAL A 101 15.83 -15.00 -17.68
C VAL A 101 14.98 -14.95 -16.42
N ALA A 102 15.42 -14.22 -15.40
CA ALA A 102 14.70 -14.15 -14.13
C ALA A 102 13.37 -13.37 -14.23
N LEU A 103 13.30 -12.31 -15.04
CA LEU A 103 12.03 -11.61 -15.35
C LEU A 103 11.06 -12.50 -16.13
N LYS A 104 11.56 -13.28 -17.10
CA LYS A 104 10.74 -14.30 -17.79
C LYS A 104 10.24 -15.35 -16.82
N ALA A 105 11.08 -15.80 -15.89
CA ALA A 105 10.68 -16.74 -14.84
C ALA A 105 9.60 -16.14 -13.90
N LYS A 106 9.79 -14.90 -13.42
CA LYS A 106 8.77 -14.15 -12.65
C LYS A 106 7.42 -14.13 -13.37
N HIS A 107 7.44 -13.74 -14.66
CA HIS A 107 6.24 -13.65 -15.48
C HIS A 107 5.54 -15.00 -15.67
N THR A 108 6.31 -16.05 -15.96
CA THR A 108 5.80 -17.41 -16.11
C THR A 108 5.18 -17.93 -14.80
N LEU A 109 5.82 -17.68 -13.66
CA LEU A 109 5.28 -18.04 -12.35
C LEU A 109 3.97 -17.28 -12.07
N SER A 110 3.98 -15.96 -12.21
CA SER A 110 2.80 -15.11 -11.99
C SER A 110 1.62 -15.55 -12.86
N LYS A 111 1.85 -15.76 -14.17
CA LYS A 111 0.83 -16.27 -15.08
C LYS A 111 0.30 -17.65 -14.69
N THR A 112 1.16 -18.52 -14.17
CA THR A 112 0.73 -19.86 -13.74
C THR A 112 -0.13 -19.80 -12.48
N LEU A 113 0.26 -18.98 -11.50
CA LEU A 113 -0.48 -18.78 -10.25
C LEU A 113 -1.86 -18.12 -10.47
N ILE A 114 -2.01 -17.38 -11.57
CA ILE A 114 -3.26 -16.71 -11.95
C ILE A 114 -4.13 -17.60 -12.87
N ASN A 115 -3.58 -18.07 -13.98
CA ASN A 115 -4.37 -18.71 -15.04
C ASN A 115 -4.56 -20.21 -14.83
N ASP A 116 -3.66 -20.85 -14.07
CA ASP A 116 -3.61 -22.29 -13.89
C ASP A 116 -3.67 -22.68 -12.41
N TRP A 117 -4.39 -21.87 -11.63
CA TRP A 117 -4.52 -22.05 -10.18
C TRP A 117 -5.01 -23.46 -9.82
N TYR A 118 -5.95 -24.02 -10.58
CA TYR A 118 -6.50 -25.35 -10.33
C TYR A 118 -5.41 -26.41 -10.45
N TRP A 119 -4.62 -26.34 -11.52
CA TRP A 119 -3.52 -27.24 -11.75
C TRP A 119 -2.44 -27.10 -10.66
N VAL A 120 -2.14 -25.87 -10.23
CA VAL A 120 -1.20 -25.63 -9.11
C VAL A 120 -1.68 -26.32 -7.85
N LEU A 121 -2.95 -26.14 -7.47
CA LEU A 121 -3.52 -26.79 -6.27
C LEU A 121 -3.51 -28.32 -6.38
N LYS A 122 -3.82 -28.87 -7.56
CA LYS A 122 -3.77 -30.33 -7.81
C LYS A 122 -2.37 -30.92 -7.56
N HIS A 123 -1.32 -30.14 -7.77
CA HIS A 123 0.08 -30.54 -7.60
C HIS A 123 0.75 -29.93 -6.36
N ILE A 124 -0.01 -29.27 -5.48
CA ILE A 124 0.55 -28.48 -4.37
C ILE A 124 1.43 -29.31 -3.42
N ASN A 125 1.15 -30.62 -3.31
CA ASN A 125 1.91 -31.54 -2.47
C ASN A 125 3.29 -31.93 -3.05
N GLN A 126 3.63 -31.46 -4.24
CA GLN A 126 4.96 -31.59 -4.86
C GLN A 126 5.84 -30.36 -4.60
N PHE A 127 5.25 -29.27 -4.10
CA PHE A 127 5.98 -28.05 -3.80
C PHE A 127 6.59 -28.13 -2.40
N ASP A 128 7.86 -27.75 -2.34
CA ASP A 128 8.54 -27.47 -1.08
C ASP A 128 8.50 -25.98 -0.79
N PHE A 129 8.31 -25.67 0.49
CA PHE A 129 8.27 -24.31 1.01
C PHE A 129 9.41 -24.15 2.02
N ASN A 130 10.19 -23.10 1.85
CA ASN A 130 11.32 -22.79 2.74
C ASN A 130 10.89 -21.74 3.75
N PHE A 131 11.39 -21.86 4.99
CA PHE A 131 11.17 -20.87 6.03
C PHE A 131 11.68 -19.51 5.55
N ASN A 132 10.85 -18.48 5.70
CA ASN A 132 11.16 -17.13 5.26
C ASN A 132 10.95 -16.14 6.41
N PRO A 133 12.00 -15.84 7.21
CA PRO A 133 11.96 -14.80 8.25
C PRO A 133 12.08 -13.38 7.67
N TYR A 134 12.35 -13.29 6.38
CA TYR A 134 12.68 -12.05 5.71
C TYR A 134 11.43 -11.34 5.20
N ASP A 135 11.60 -10.03 5.06
CA ASP A 135 10.80 -9.22 4.19
C ASP A 135 11.28 -9.37 2.74
N ASP A 136 10.93 -8.45 1.86
CA ASP A 136 11.46 -8.36 0.50
C ASP A 136 13.00 -8.11 0.44
N LYS A 137 13.70 -7.91 1.57
CA LYS A 137 15.17 -7.79 1.64
C LYS A 137 15.75 -8.54 2.82
N TYR A 138 17.01 -8.93 2.67
CA TYR A 138 17.93 -9.15 3.80
C TYR A 138 18.20 -7.81 4.48
N LYS A 139 17.71 -7.63 5.71
CA LYS A 139 17.85 -6.37 6.48
C LYS A 139 18.69 -6.55 7.74
N HIS A 140 18.47 -7.61 8.52
CA HIS A 140 19.21 -7.83 9.76
C HIS A 140 19.84 -9.23 9.81
N PHE A 141 21.02 -9.31 10.42
CA PHE A 141 21.76 -10.58 10.51
C PHE A 141 21.40 -11.35 11.78
N LYS A 142 21.15 -10.66 12.91
CA LYS A 142 21.00 -11.32 14.21
C LYS A 142 19.60 -11.83 14.51
N LEU A 143 18.56 -11.02 14.28
CA LEU A 143 17.17 -11.43 14.53
C LEU A 143 16.78 -12.62 13.63
N GLU A 144 17.08 -12.52 12.34
CA GLU A 144 16.78 -13.55 11.36
C GLU A 144 17.56 -14.83 11.65
N GLN A 145 18.82 -14.73 12.11
CA GLN A 145 19.56 -15.89 12.62
C GLN A 145 18.83 -16.53 13.81
N ASN A 146 18.41 -15.74 14.81
CA ASN A 146 17.70 -16.27 15.96
C ASN A 146 16.36 -16.93 15.57
N LEU A 147 15.64 -16.37 14.59
CA LEU A 147 14.41 -16.95 14.04
C LEU A 147 14.68 -18.27 13.32
N ILE A 148 15.73 -18.34 12.50
CA ILE A 148 16.17 -19.56 11.83
C ILE A 148 16.53 -20.63 12.86
N ASP A 149 17.32 -20.27 13.87
CA ASP A 149 17.73 -21.19 14.94
C ASP A 149 16.52 -21.70 15.72
N TYR A 150 15.55 -20.84 16.04
CA TYR A 150 14.31 -21.22 16.70
C TYR A 150 13.51 -22.24 15.87
N VAL A 151 13.26 -21.94 14.59
CA VAL A 151 12.48 -22.83 13.71
C VAL A 151 13.21 -24.15 13.50
N TYR A 152 14.52 -24.12 13.29
CA TYR A 152 15.32 -25.33 13.12
C TYR A 152 15.31 -26.20 14.38
N LYS A 153 15.49 -25.62 15.58
CA LYS A 153 15.45 -26.36 16.85
C LYS A 153 14.08 -26.99 17.12
N ASN A 154 12.99 -26.29 16.82
CA ASN A 154 11.65 -26.76 17.15
C ASN A 154 11.06 -27.72 16.11
N ASN A 155 11.41 -27.56 14.83
CA ASN A 155 10.83 -28.32 13.73
C ASN A 155 11.81 -29.33 13.10
N ASN A 156 13.09 -29.30 13.47
CA ASN A 156 14.19 -30.07 12.88
C ASN A 156 14.32 -29.91 11.34
N ASN A 157 13.75 -28.84 10.78
CA ASN A 157 13.81 -28.53 9.36
C ASN A 157 13.41 -27.07 9.08
N LEU A 158 14.00 -26.47 8.05
CA LEU A 158 13.57 -25.18 7.49
C LEU A 158 12.64 -25.36 6.29
N LEU A 159 12.56 -26.58 5.75
CA LEU A 159 11.63 -26.93 4.69
C LEU A 159 10.35 -27.54 5.26
N THR A 160 9.25 -27.22 4.62
CA THR A 160 7.95 -27.85 4.87
C THR A 160 7.24 -28.11 3.54
N LYS A 161 6.21 -28.95 3.59
CA LYS A 161 5.36 -29.27 2.45
C LYS A 161 3.92 -29.49 2.89
N ILE A 162 3.02 -29.39 1.94
CA ILE A 162 1.64 -29.87 2.07
C ILE A 162 1.65 -31.37 1.74
N ASN A 163 1.15 -32.20 2.66
CA ASN A 163 1.14 -33.66 2.42
C ASN A 163 -0.09 -34.09 1.62
N ASP A 164 -1.27 -33.64 2.07
CA ASP A 164 -2.51 -33.88 1.35
C ASP A 164 -2.80 -32.74 0.38
N LYS A 165 -2.93 -33.05 -0.91
CA LYS A 165 -3.29 -32.06 -1.93
C LYS A 165 -4.72 -31.55 -1.78
N TYR A 166 -5.57 -32.24 -1.03
CA TYR A 166 -6.95 -31.84 -0.77
C TYR A 166 -7.03 -30.91 0.45
N PRO A 167 -7.52 -29.67 0.29
CA PRO A 167 -7.74 -28.81 1.45
C PRO A 167 -8.86 -29.39 2.32
N SER A 168 -8.69 -29.34 3.64
CA SER A 168 -9.70 -29.76 4.62
C SER A 168 -10.79 -28.71 4.81
N GLU A 169 -10.47 -27.44 4.59
CA GLU A 169 -11.39 -26.31 4.78
C GLU A 169 -11.08 -25.16 3.82
N VAL A 170 -12.12 -24.39 3.47
CA VAL A 170 -12.04 -23.13 2.72
C VAL A 170 -12.66 -22.04 3.59
N ILE A 171 -11.90 -20.99 3.84
CA ILE A 171 -12.35 -19.83 4.63
C ILE A 171 -12.30 -18.60 3.72
N VAL A 172 -13.41 -17.87 3.62
CA VAL A 172 -13.54 -16.74 2.69
C VAL A 172 -13.84 -15.46 3.47
N PHE A 173 -13.06 -14.41 3.20
CA PHE A 173 -13.27 -13.07 3.73
C PHE A 173 -13.45 -12.06 2.59
N ASN A 174 -14.35 -11.11 2.76
CA ASN A 174 -14.41 -9.94 1.88
C ASN A 174 -13.28 -8.98 2.28
N ILE A 175 -12.57 -8.43 1.30
CA ILE A 175 -11.52 -7.43 1.54
C ILE A 175 -12.14 -6.05 1.31
N ASN A 176 -11.97 -5.16 2.29
CA ASN A 176 -12.45 -3.79 2.19
C ASN A 176 -11.66 -2.99 1.14
N ASP A 177 -12.35 -2.07 0.48
CA ASP A 177 -11.76 -1.18 -0.52
C ASP A 177 -11.28 0.13 0.10
N ILE A 178 -10.10 0.59 -0.31
CA ILE A 178 -9.67 1.97 -0.12
C ILE A 178 -10.30 2.78 -1.25
N LYS A 179 -11.32 3.57 -0.88
CA LYS A 179 -12.12 4.37 -1.80
C LYS A 179 -11.25 5.21 -2.74
N ASP A 180 -11.57 5.16 -4.04
CA ASP A 180 -10.92 5.86 -5.15
C ASP A 180 -9.48 5.40 -5.51
N LEU A 181 -8.77 4.74 -4.58
CA LEU A 181 -7.46 4.14 -4.84
C LEU A 181 -7.58 2.80 -5.56
N ASP A 182 -8.42 1.93 -5.02
CA ASP A 182 -8.52 0.55 -5.45
C ASP A 182 -9.15 0.42 -6.85
N SER A 183 -8.71 -0.60 -7.58
CA SER A 183 -9.07 -0.85 -8.98
C SER A 183 -9.82 -2.16 -9.15
N PHE A 184 -9.65 -3.10 -8.23
CA PHE A 184 -10.31 -4.39 -8.26
C PHE A 184 -11.69 -4.30 -7.63
N LYS A 185 -12.65 -5.05 -8.17
CA LYS A 185 -14.00 -5.17 -7.60
C LYS A 185 -14.14 -6.51 -6.87
N ASN A 186 -15.08 -6.56 -5.92
CA ASN A 186 -15.50 -7.80 -5.26
C ASN A 186 -14.33 -8.64 -4.72
N LYS A 187 -13.34 -7.97 -4.10
CA LYS A 187 -12.12 -8.59 -3.59
C LYS A 187 -12.43 -9.52 -2.43
N GLN A 188 -11.85 -10.72 -2.47
CA GLN A 188 -11.98 -11.71 -1.40
C GLN A 188 -10.63 -12.38 -1.13
N ALA A 189 -10.31 -12.57 0.15
CA ALA A 189 -9.23 -13.45 0.58
C ALA A 189 -9.83 -14.84 0.82
N ILE A 190 -9.36 -15.82 0.05
CA ILE A 190 -9.76 -17.22 0.18
C ILE A 190 -8.57 -17.98 0.77
N TYR A 191 -8.77 -18.56 1.94
CA TYR A 191 -7.76 -19.34 2.65
C TYR A 191 -8.08 -20.83 2.56
N LEU A 192 -7.10 -21.59 2.11
CA LEU A 192 -7.17 -23.04 1.99
C LEU A 192 -6.40 -23.67 3.15
N VAL A 193 -7.09 -24.45 3.98
CA VAL A 193 -6.48 -25.13 5.12
C VAL A 193 -6.04 -26.54 4.71
N TYR A 194 -4.78 -26.84 4.94
CA TYR A 194 -4.12 -28.10 4.67
C TYR A 194 -3.47 -28.65 5.93
N ASP A 195 -3.37 -29.98 6.03
CA ASP A 195 -2.69 -30.66 7.14
C ASP A 195 -3.10 -30.07 8.52
N LYS A 196 -4.38 -29.69 8.66
CA LYS A 196 -5.02 -29.02 9.82
C LYS A 196 -4.55 -27.60 10.17
N SER A 197 -3.31 -27.22 9.84
CA SER A 197 -2.67 -26.01 10.38
C SER A 197 -1.86 -25.20 9.35
N LYS A 198 -1.71 -25.71 8.12
CA LYS A 198 -1.02 -25.01 7.04
C LYS A 198 -2.05 -24.29 6.17
N VAL A 199 -1.79 -23.04 5.83
CA VAL A 199 -2.76 -22.19 5.15
C VAL A 199 -2.14 -21.52 3.93
N LEU A 200 -2.79 -21.71 2.77
CA LEU A 200 -2.44 -21.07 1.51
C LEU A 200 -3.50 -20.02 1.15
N LYS A 201 -3.08 -18.82 0.73
CA LYS A 201 -3.98 -17.73 0.35
C LYS A 201 -4.20 -17.69 -1.17
N ILE A 202 -5.44 -17.42 -1.56
CA ILE A 202 -5.86 -17.02 -2.90
C ILE A 202 -6.55 -15.67 -2.80
N LEU A 203 -6.12 -14.69 -3.59
CA LEU A 203 -6.88 -13.48 -3.80
C LEU A 203 -7.85 -13.71 -4.96
N LYS A 204 -9.14 -13.51 -4.71
CA LYS A 204 -10.18 -13.42 -5.73
C LYS A 204 -10.52 -11.96 -5.96
N TYR A 205 -10.68 -11.56 -7.21
CA TYR A 205 -11.08 -10.21 -7.59
C TYR A 205 -11.74 -10.18 -8.97
N GLU A 206 -12.37 -9.06 -9.32
CA GLU A 206 -12.99 -8.85 -10.62
C GLU A 206 -12.38 -7.64 -11.36
N ILE A 207 -12.07 -7.85 -12.64
CA ILE A 207 -11.66 -6.82 -13.61
C ILE A 207 -12.44 -7.06 -14.90
N ASN A 208 -13.03 -6.02 -15.49
CA ASN A 208 -13.81 -6.11 -16.74
C ASN A 208 -14.87 -7.23 -16.68
N ASP A 209 -15.57 -7.33 -15.55
CA ASP A 209 -16.60 -8.33 -15.24
C ASP A 209 -16.14 -9.79 -15.32
N LYS A 210 -14.82 -10.02 -15.27
CA LYS A 210 -14.22 -11.36 -15.18
C LYS A 210 -13.63 -11.58 -13.80
N THR A 211 -13.93 -12.74 -13.23
CA THR A 211 -13.33 -13.20 -11.98
C THR A 211 -11.92 -13.71 -12.24
N HIS A 212 -10.98 -13.29 -11.41
CA HIS A 212 -9.59 -13.70 -11.41
C HIS A 212 -9.24 -14.28 -10.05
N PHE A 213 -8.46 -15.36 -10.05
CA PHE A 213 -7.81 -15.91 -8.86
C PHE A 213 -6.32 -15.68 -8.97
N GLN A 214 -5.66 -15.40 -7.85
CA GLN A 214 -4.20 -15.32 -7.73
C GLN A 214 -3.77 -16.09 -6.50
N ILE A 215 -3.06 -17.21 -6.68
CA ILE A 215 -2.44 -17.95 -5.58
C ILE A 215 -1.21 -17.17 -5.07
N PHE A 216 -1.10 -17.01 -3.76
CA PHE A 216 0.08 -16.43 -3.11
C PHE A 216 1.14 -17.50 -2.91
N THR A 217 2.40 -17.11 -2.96
CA THR A 217 3.55 -18.03 -2.84
C THR A 217 3.89 -18.37 -1.39
N ASP A 218 3.21 -17.76 -0.43
CA ASP A 218 3.41 -17.98 1.00
C ASP A 218 2.50 -19.07 1.54
N LEU A 219 3.08 -19.95 2.36
CA LEU A 219 2.40 -20.96 3.15
C LEU A 219 2.57 -20.59 4.63
N LEU A 220 1.46 -20.28 5.28
CA LEU A 220 1.47 -20.01 6.72
C LEU A 220 1.29 -21.30 7.49
N TRP A 221 2.01 -21.44 8.60
CA TRP A 221 1.82 -22.51 9.55
C TRP A 221 1.44 -21.94 10.91
N PHE A 222 0.25 -22.30 11.38
CA PHE A 222 -0.30 -21.85 12.66
C PHE A 222 0.02 -22.85 13.75
N LYS A 223 0.70 -22.40 14.81
CA LYS A 223 1.03 -23.23 15.96
C LYS A 223 -0.23 -23.66 16.72
N ASP A 224 -1.20 -22.75 16.87
CA ASP A 224 -2.54 -23.03 17.38
C ASP A 224 -3.58 -22.86 16.28
N TYR A 225 -4.18 -23.97 15.86
CA TYR A 225 -5.15 -24.04 14.77
C TYR A 225 -6.62 -24.00 15.26
N LYS A 226 -6.89 -23.87 16.57
CA LYS A 226 -8.26 -23.94 17.10
C LYS A 226 -9.15 -22.77 16.66
N ASN A 227 -8.57 -21.57 16.57
CA ASN A 227 -9.27 -20.32 16.21
C ASN A 227 -8.70 -19.76 14.90
N LEU A 228 -8.55 -20.62 13.88
CA LEU A 228 -7.87 -20.26 12.64
C LEU A 228 -8.60 -19.14 11.89
N LYS A 229 -9.94 -19.20 11.85
CA LYS A 229 -10.76 -18.21 11.17
C LYS A 229 -10.56 -16.81 11.76
N GLU A 230 -10.63 -16.67 13.08
CA GLU A 230 -10.44 -15.40 13.77
C GLU A 230 -9.02 -14.85 13.56
N GLN A 231 -8.01 -15.72 13.59
CA GLN A 231 -6.62 -15.31 13.33
C GLN A 231 -6.42 -14.82 11.90
N LEU A 232 -7.03 -15.47 10.91
CA LEU A 232 -6.94 -15.07 9.50
C LEU A 232 -7.72 -13.77 9.24
N GLU A 233 -8.87 -13.59 9.87
CA GLU A 233 -9.64 -12.33 9.80
C GLU A 233 -8.84 -11.16 10.38
N GLN A 234 -8.17 -11.37 11.53
CA GLN A 234 -7.27 -10.37 12.12
C GLN A 234 -6.12 -10.00 11.17
N ILE A 235 -5.55 -10.97 10.45
CA ILE A 235 -4.50 -10.70 9.45
C ILE A 235 -5.04 -9.77 8.35
N GLU A 236 -6.19 -10.09 7.74
CA GLU A 236 -6.73 -9.26 6.65
C GLU A 236 -7.12 -7.85 7.12
N ASN A 237 -7.74 -7.73 8.30
CA ASN A 237 -8.12 -6.44 8.86
C ASN A 237 -6.90 -5.55 9.12
N LYS A 238 -5.83 -6.11 9.71
CA LYS A 238 -4.59 -5.35 9.94
C LYS A 238 -3.87 -4.96 8.65
N ILE A 239 -3.90 -5.82 7.62
CA ILE A 239 -3.34 -5.47 6.30
C ILE A 239 -4.11 -4.27 5.71
N PHE A 240 -5.44 -4.30 5.77
CA PHE A 240 -6.28 -3.20 5.30
C PHE A 240 -6.02 -1.91 6.08
N GLU A 241 -6.03 -1.97 7.42
CA GLU A 241 -5.78 -0.81 8.29
C GLU A 241 -4.44 -0.15 7.97
N LYS A 242 -3.36 -0.94 7.89
CA LYS A 242 -2.03 -0.42 7.55
C LYS A 242 -1.98 0.20 6.17
N ARG A 243 -2.59 -0.43 5.16
CA ARG A 243 -2.63 0.11 3.79
C ARG A 243 -3.41 1.43 3.75
N ASN A 244 -4.54 1.50 4.45
CA ASN A 244 -5.36 2.69 4.53
C ASN A 244 -4.66 3.83 5.30
N ASN A 245 -3.95 3.52 6.38
CA ASN A 245 -3.16 4.51 7.13
C ASN A 245 -2.03 5.09 6.27
N LYS A 246 -1.25 4.25 5.58
CA LYS A 246 -0.20 4.72 4.65
C LYS A 246 -0.77 5.64 3.55
N PHE A 247 -1.96 5.33 3.03
CA PHE A 247 -2.65 6.20 2.07
C PHE A 247 -3.06 7.54 2.68
N ASN A 248 -3.64 7.55 3.88
CA ASN A 248 -4.08 8.78 4.55
C ASN A 248 -2.90 9.66 4.97
N GLU A 249 -1.80 9.07 5.43
CA GLU A 249 -0.55 9.77 5.73
C GLU A 249 0.03 10.43 4.48
N ALA A 250 0.13 9.70 3.36
CA ALA A 250 0.63 10.26 2.11
C ALA A 250 -0.26 11.39 1.55
N LEU A 251 -1.58 11.29 1.71
CA LEU A 251 -2.50 12.37 1.36
C LEU A 251 -2.30 13.60 2.26
N LYS A 252 -2.06 13.38 3.56
CA LYS A 252 -1.80 14.46 4.52
C LYS A 252 -0.50 15.19 4.19
N GLU A 253 0.58 14.45 3.97
CA GLU A 253 1.89 15.00 3.55
C GLU A 253 1.74 15.82 2.26
N TYR A 254 1.03 15.30 1.26
CA TYR A 254 0.78 16.03 0.01
C TYR A 254 0.03 17.36 0.23
N ILE A 255 -0.91 17.41 1.19
CA ILE A 255 -1.63 18.64 1.53
C ILE A 255 -0.72 19.61 2.30
N GLU A 256 0.12 19.11 3.19
CA GLU A 256 1.11 19.90 3.94
C GLU A 256 2.12 20.54 2.98
N ASP A 257 2.69 19.77 2.05
CA ASP A 257 3.63 20.28 1.03
C ASP A 257 3.03 21.39 0.17
N LEU A 258 1.77 21.23 -0.27
CA LEU A 258 1.08 22.28 -1.03
C LEU A 258 0.93 23.57 -0.22
N ASN A 259 0.60 23.47 1.07
CA ASN A 259 0.46 24.66 1.92
C ASN A 259 1.79 25.37 2.14
N ASP A 260 2.88 24.63 2.30
CA ASP A 260 4.21 25.21 2.48
C ASP A 260 4.67 25.93 1.21
N ASP A 261 4.51 25.33 0.02
CA ASP A 261 4.80 25.99 -1.27
C ASP A 261 4.00 27.30 -1.45
N SER A 262 2.71 27.30 -1.05
CA SER A 262 1.88 28.51 -1.08
C SER A 262 2.34 29.58 -0.08
N ASN A 263 2.73 29.18 1.13
CA ASN A 263 3.20 30.10 2.15
C ASN A 263 4.51 30.77 1.72
N ASP A 264 5.40 30.02 1.08
CA ASP A 264 6.68 30.55 0.56
C ASP A 264 6.42 31.59 -0.54
N GLN A 265 5.54 31.29 -1.52
CA GLN A 265 5.15 32.26 -2.54
C GLN A 265 4.51 33.52 -1.95
N LEU A 266 3.62 33.37 -0.97
CA LEU A 266 3.02 34.50 -0.26
C LEU A 266 4.06 35.31 0.50
N SER A 267 5.05 34.65 1.10
CA SER A 267 6.14 35.30 1.82
C SER A 267 7.00 36.14 0.87
N GLU A 268 7.36 35.60 -0.30
CA GLU A 268 8.12 36.33 -1.33
C GLU A 268 7.36 37.55 -1.85
N GLU A 269 6.06 37.43 -2.15
CA GLU A 269 5.26 38.57 -2.63
C GLU A 269 5.12 39.69 -1.60
N LEU A 270 5.19 39.36 -0.31
CA LEU A 270 4.99 40.31 0.78
C LEU A 270 6.28 40.82 1.41
N GLU A 271 7.44 40.26 1.05
CA GLU A 271 8.74 40.59 1.64
C GLU A 271 8.97 42.11 1.64
N SER A 272 8.85 42.75 0.47
CA SER A 272 9.06 44.19 0.33
C SER A 272 8.07 45.02 1.16
N ILE A 273 6.83 44.55 1.35
CA ILE A 273 5.82 45.27 2.14
C ILE A 273 6.10 45.12 3.63
N TRP A 274 6.55 43.94 4.06
CA TRP A 274 6.92 43.70 5.45
C TRP A 274 8.21 44.41 5.84
N GLU A 275 9.20 44.47 4.95
CA GLU A 275 10.40 45.29 5.13
C GLU A 275 10.02 46.77 5.23
N GLU A 276 9.24 47.30 4.29
CA GLU A 276 8.77 48.69 4.35
C GLU A 276 8.01 48.98 5.65
N PHE A 277 7.17 48.05 6.11
CA PHE A 277 6.43 48.20 7.36
C PHE A 277 7.36 48.28 8.57
N LEU A 278 8.41 47.46 8.62
CA LEU A 278 9.37 47.45 9.72
C LEU A 278 10.33 48.65 9.69
N ASP A 279 10.79 49.05 8.52
CA ASP A 279 11.69 50.20 8.33
C ASP A 279 11.01 51.50 8.75
N LYS A 280 9.73 51.68 8.38
CA LYS A 280 9.00 52.87 8.76
C LYS A 280 8.66 52.89 10.26
N ILE A 281 8.48 51.73 10.89
CA ILE A 281 8.39 51.65 12.35
C ILE A 281 9.70 52.14 12.98
N ASP A 282 10.86 51.73 12.46
CA ASP A 282 12.15 52.21 12.96
C ASP A 282 12.29 53.72 12.78
N GLU A 283 11.99 54.26 11.59
CA GLU A 283 12.02 55.70 11.31
C GLU A 283 11.12 56.49 12.29
N ILE A 284 9.89 56.03 12.55
CA ILE A 284 8.96 56.68 13.48
C ILE A 284 9.54 56.73 14.91
N PHE A 285 10.21 55.66 15.36
CA PHE A 285 10.81 55.63 16.69
C PHE A 285 12.14 56.39 16.76
N GLU A 286 12.92 56.45 15.68
CA GLU A 286 14.18 57.20 15.58
C GLU A 286 13.97 58.71 15.51
N GLU A 287 13.03 59.19 14.68
CA GLU A 287 12.76 60.62 14.50
C GLU A 287 12.19 61.31 15.75
N LEU A 288 11.47 60.54 16.57
CA LEU A 288 10.65 61.12 17.64
C LEU A 288 11.17 60.83 19.05
N SER A 289 12.16 59.94 19.26
CA SER A 289 12.69 59.68 20.61
C SER A 289 13.93 58.76 20.70
N PRO A 290 15.13 59.31 20.97
CA PRO A 290 16.21 58.56 21.58
C PRO A 290 16.01 58.28 23.09
N ASP A 291 15.22 59.10 23.80
CA ASP A 291 15.20 59.17 25.28
C ASP A 291 13.86 58.74 25.97
N THR A 292 12.78 58.47 25.22
CA THR A 292 11.41 58.23 25.75
C THR A 292 11.07 56.75 25.93
N TYR A 293 11.61 55.85 25.10
CA TYR A 293 11.37 54.41 25.18
C TYR A 293 12.67 53.63 25.22
N SER A 294 12.71 52.55 26.00
CA SER A 294 13.87 51.67 25.99
C SER A 294 13.94 50.89 24.68
N ILE A 295 15.16 50.64 24.20
CA ILE A 295 15.44 49.74 23.06
C ILE A 295 14.74 48.38 23.24
N ARG A 296 14.60 47.92 24.49
CA ARG A 296 13.92 46.66 24.82
C ARG A 296 12.42 46.71 24.54
N GLU A 297 11.74 47.82 24.83
CA GLU A 297 10.30 47.98 24.59
C GLU A 297 10.00 48.05 23.09
N ILE A 298 10.79 48.81 22.33
CA ILE A 298 10.69 48.90 20.87
C ILE A 298 10.93 47.51 20.25
N LYS A 299 11.98 46.79 20.68
CA LYS A 299 12.24 45.43 20.22
C LYS A 299 11.08 44.46 20.51
N THR A 300 10.44 44.59 21.67
CA THR A 300 9.29 43.75 22.04
C THR A 300 8.08 44.06 21.15
N TYR A 301 7.83 45.33 20.84
CA TYR A 301 6.80 45.73 19.90
C TYR A 301 7.08 45.21 18.49
N LYS A 302 8.29 45.39 17.95
CA LYS A 302 8.68 44.85 16.64
C LYS A 302 8.50 43.33 16.57
N GLN A 303 8.83 42.59 17.63
CA GLN A 303 8.58 41.14 17.68
C GLN A 303 7.08 40.80 17.59
N SER A 304 6.21 41.60 18.20
CA SER A 304 4.75 41.42 18.10
C SER A 304 4.26 41.67 16.67
N VAL A 305 4.79 42.69 16.01
CA VAL A 305 4.50 43.03 14.60
C VAL A 305 4.93 41.90 13.67
N ILE A 306 6.18 41.43 13.79
CA ILE A 306 6.72 40.31 13.00
C ILE A 306 5.88 39.05 13.18
N LYS A 307 5.49 38.75 14.43
CA LYS A 307 4.63 37.60 14.73
C LYS A 307 3.28 37.71 14.00
N THR A 308 2.66 38.89 14.00
CA THR A 308 1.38 39.12 13.31
C THR A 308 1.54 39.02 11.79
N ASN A 309 2.65 39.49 11.20
CA ASN A 309 2.94 39.30 9.77
C ASN A 309 3.10 37.81 9.41
N ASN A 310 3.86 37.05 10.20
CA ASN A 310 4.02 35.62 9.99
C ASN A 310 2.70 34.84 10.15
N LEU A 311 1.83 35.28 11.06
CA LEU A 311 0.48 34.72 11.23
C LEU A 311 -0.46 35.06 10.07
N PHE A 312 -0.27 36.20 9.40
CA PHE A 312 -1.00 36.52 8.17
C PHE A 312 -0.67 35.53 7.08
N ILE A 313 0.63 35.25 6.84
CA ILE A 313 1.08 34.29 5.84
C ILE A 313 0.52 32.90 6.16
N LYS A 314 0.82 32.39 7.37
CA LYS A 314 0.46 31.03 7.78
C LYS A 314 -1.05 30.74 7.77
N ASN A 315 -1.88 31.75 8.01
CA ASN A 315 -3.33 31.60 8.10
C ASN A 315 -4.05 32.29 6.94
N PHE A 316 -3.35 32.59 5.84
CA PHE A 316 -3.96 33.20 4.68
C PHE A 316 -4.99 32.25 4.07
N LYS A 317 -6.23 32.71 3.92
CA LYS A 317 -7.34 31.91 3.35
C LYS A 317 -8.18 32.73 2.40
N ASN A 318 -8.62 33.88 2.89
CA ASN A 318 -9.45 34.82 2.16
C ASN A 318 -8.82 36.20 2.30
N LYS A 319 -8.51 36.85 1.17
CA LYS A 319 -7.89 38.18 1.14
C LYS A 319 -8.54 39.16 2.12
N THR A 320 -9.86 39.32 2.04
CA THR A 320 -10.60 40.29 2.86
C THR A 320 -10.56 39.91 4.34
N GLU A 321 -10.79 38.65 4.68
CA GLU A 321 -10.77 38.19 6.07
C GLU A 321 -9.38 38.27 6.69
N SER A 322 -8.35 37.82 5.96
CA SER A 322 -6.95 37.83 6.38
C SER A 322 -6.42 39.25 6.59
N ILE A 323 -6.72 40.19 5.67
CA ILE A 323 -6.33 41.60 5.81
C ILE A 323 -7.00 42.23 7.02
N ASN A 324 -8.32 42.04 7.17
CA ASN A 324 -9.07 42.59 8.31
C ASN A 324 -8.57 42.04 9.65
N LYS A 325 -8.24 40.74 9.70
CA LYS A 325 -7.69 40.11 10.90
C LYS A 325 -6.30 40.65 11.23
N TRP A 326 -5.39 40.73 10.25
CA TRP A 326 -4.05 41.30 10.44
C TRP A 326 -4.12 42.75 10.91
N LYS A 327 -4.95 43.57 10.25
CA LYS A 327 -5.16 44.97 10.62
C LYS A 327 -5.62 45.09 12.07
N LYS A 328 -6.63 44.31 12.47
CA LYS A 328 -7.12 44.29 13.85
C LYS A 328 -6.02 43.92 14.86
N GLU A 329 -5.27 42.85 14.59
CA GLU A 329 -4.18 42.40 15.48
C GLU A 329 -3.05 43.43 15.57
N GLN A 330 -2.70 44.13 14.48
CA GLN A 330 -1.71 45.20 14.52
C GLN A 330 -2.18 46.41 15.34
N LEU A 331 -3.46 46.79 15.22
CA LEU A 331 -4.05 47.86 16.04
C LEU A 331 -4.05 47.47 17.53
N GLU A 332 -4.36 46.22 17.86
CA GLU A 332 -4.28 45.70 19.23
C GLU A 332 -2.84 45.71 19.78
N ASN A 333 -1.84 45.35 18.96
CA ASN A 333 -0.42 45.43 19.33
C ASN A 333 0.00 46.88 19.65
N ILE A 334 -0.45 47.85 18.83
CA ILE A 334 -0.21 49.28 19.05
C ILE A 334 -0.81 49.73 20.38
N GLU A 335 -2.10 49.46 20.59
CA GLU A 335 -2.81 49.87 21.82
C GLU A 335 -2.18 49.27 23.08
N HIS A 336 -1.79 47.99 23.01
CA HIS A 336 -1.11 47.32 24.11
C HIS A 336 0.26 47.95 24.42
N PHE A 337 1.04 48.30 23.40
CA PHE A 337 2.33 48.98 23.57
C PHE A 337 2.19 50.31 24.31
N PHE A 338 1.28 51.19 23.85
CA PHE A 338 1.09 52.50 24.48
C PHE A 338 0.46 52.43 25.88
N LYS A 339 -0.48 51.49 26.09
CA LYS A 339 -1.06 51.27 27.42
C LYS A 339 0.00 50.89 28.45
N LYS A 340 0.95 50.03 28.06
CA LYS A 340 2.04 49.55 28.91
C LYS A 340 3.09 50.63 29.23
N ASN A 341 3.27 51.60 28.33
CA ASN A 341 4.34 52.61 28.40
C ASN A 341 3.79 54.05 28.60
N SER A 342 2.68 54.19 29.35
CA SER A 342 1.82 55.39 29.38
C SER A 342 2.31 56.59 30.20
N ASN A 343 3.57 56.62 30.68
CA ASN A 343 4.08 57.66 31.58
C ASN A 343 4.37 59.03 30.91
N THR A 344 4.20 59.18 29.58
CA THR A 344 4.59 60.39 28.81
C THR A 344 3.47 60.84 27.85
N ILE A 345 2.56 61.72 28.31
CA ILE A 345 1.19 61.83 27.75
C ILE A 345 1.07 62.50 26.35
N MET A 346 1.93 63.45 25.97
CA MET A 346 1.73 64.22 24.72
C MET A 346 2.37 63.59 23.48
N VAL A 347 3.60 63.07 23.61
CA VAL A 347 4.32 62.35 22.52
C VAL A 347 3.62 61.04 22.16
N ASN A 348 3.00 60.38 23.13
CA ASN A 348 2.34 59.09 22.93
C ASN A 348 1.12 59.15 22.00
N LYS A 349 0.34 60.25 21.99
CA LYS A 349 -0.88 60.35 21.17
C LYS A 349 -0.60 60.55 19.69
N GLU A 350 0.42 61.35 19.37
CA GLU A 350 0.82 61.61 17.98
C GLU A 350 1.47 60.36 17.39
N LEU A 351 2.35 59.70 18.14
CA LEU A 351 3.01 58.47 17.71
C LEU A 351 2.02 57.31 17.53
N GLU A 352 1.04 57.17 18.42
CA GLU A 352 -0.05 56.20 18.27
C GLU A 352 -0.86 56.44 17.01
N LYS A 353 -1.19 57.71 16.72
CA LYS A 353 -1.93 58.08 15.51
C LYS A 353 -1.12 57.75 14.25
N THR A 354 0.16 58.12 14.20
CA THR A 354 1.04 57.85 13.05
C THR A 354 1.17 56.36 12.76
N LEU A 355 1.36 55.53 13.79
CA LEU A 355 1.42 54.06 13.63
C LEU A 355 0.08 53.49 13.13
N LYS A 356 -1.06 53.97 13.66
CA LYS A 356 -2.40 53.54 13.21
C LYS A 356 -2.66 53.93 11.75
N GLU A 357 -2.30 55.14 11.34
CA GLU A 357 -2.40 55.59 9.95
C GLU A 357 -1.53 54.76 9.02
N PHE A 358 -0.33 54.38 9.45
CA PHE A 358 0.55 53.55 8.65
C PHE A 358 0.05 52.10 8.50
N VAL A 359 -0.54 51.50 9.55
CA VAL A 359 -1.26 50.22 9.44
C VAL A 359 -2.38 50.29 8.40
N GLU A 360 -3.11 51.41 8.32
CA GLU A 360 -4.13 51.63 7.30
C GLU A 360 -3.52 51.66 5.89
N GLN A 361 -2.40 52.36 5.71
CA GLN A 361 -1.70 52.43 4.43
C GLN A 361 -1.21 51.05 3.96
N ILE A 362 -0.63 50.26 4.86
CA ILE A 362 -0.22 48.89 4.54
C ILE A 362 -1.44 48.03 4.22
N SER A 363 -2.54 48.14 4.97
CA SER A 363 -3.79 47.44 4.67
C SER A 363 -4.27 47.73 3.24
N GLN A 364 -4.24 49.01 2.82
CA GLN A 364 -4.59 49.41 1.45
C GLN A 364 -3.61 48.90 0.40
N LYS A 365 -2.31 48.76 0.73
CA LYS A 365 -1.32 48.13 -0.15
C LYS A 365 -1.62 46.64 -0.32
N LEU A 366 -1.90 45.92 0.77
CA LEU A 366 -2.31 44.51 0.72
C LEU A 366 -3.59 44.32 -0.11
N GLU A 367 -4.55 45.25 -0.01
CA GLU A 367 -5.77 45.22 -0.83
C GLU A 367 -5.51 45.38 -2.34
N LYS A 368 -4.40 46.00 -2.73
CA LYS A 368 -4.02 46.19 -4.14
C LYS A 368 -3.26 45.00 -4.74
N ILE A 369 -2.72 44.11 -3.90
CA ILE A 369 -2.01 42.90 -4.36
C ILE A 369 -2.99 41.92 -4.95
N ASP A 370 -2.66 41.38 -6.13
CA ASP A 370 -3.43 40.31 -6.76
C ASP A 370 -2.99 38.94 -6.25
N PHE A 371 -3.55 38.52 -5.11
CA PHE A 371 -3.31 37.19 -4.54
C PHE A 371 -3.94 36.04 -5.36
N ALA A 372 -4.49 36.29 -6.56
CA ALA A 372 -5.23 35.29 -7.36
C ALA A 372 -4.41 34.04 -7.71
N ASN A 373 -3.08 34.11 -7.65
CA ASN A 373 -2.20 32.97 -7.93
C ASN A 373 -1.71 32.22 -6.68
N ILE A 374 -1.83 32.80 -5.47
CA ILE A 374 -1.35 32.17 -4.22
C ILE A 374 -2.42 31.28 -3.59
N ASN A 375 -3.64 31.34 -4.10
CA ASN A 375 -4.77 30.61 -3.56
C ASN A 375 -4.73 29.13 -4.01
N ILE A 376 -3.90 28.30 -3.36
CA ILE A 376 -4.22 26.88 -3.27
C ILE A 376 -5.45 26.82 -2.38
N ASN A 377 -6.60 26.83 -3.02
CA ASN A 377 -7.88 26.66 -2.35
C ASN A 377 -7.93 25.22 -1.83
N THR A 378 -7.28 24.94 -0.68
CA THR A 378 -7.39 23.70 0.08
C THR A 378 -8.81 23.41 0.54
N ASP A 379 -9.71 24.37 0.39
CA ASP A 379 -11.13 24.22 0.65
C ASP A 379 -11.81 23.27 -0.36
N ASP A 380 -11.30 23.16 -1.60
CA ASP A 380 -11.73 22.11 -2.53
C ASP A 380 -10.94 20.80 -2.29
N LYS A 381 -11.21 20.20 -1.13
CA LYS A 381 -10.65 18.91 -0.71
C LYS A 381 -10.83 17.82 -1.77
N ASP A 382 -11.89 17.90 -2.56
CA ASP A 382 -12.17 16.94 -3.63
C ASP A 382 -11.23 17.12 -4.83
N LYS A 383 -10.94 18.36 -5.23
CA LYS A 383 -9.96 18.64 -6.28
C LYS A 383 -8.55 18.21 -5.86
N VAL A 384 -8.11 18.58 -4.65
CA VAL A 384 -6.79 18.20 -4.12
C VAL A 384 -6.66 16.68 -4.04
N ARG A 385 -7.67 15.99 -3.51
CA ARG A 385 -7.70 14.53 -3.45
C ARG A 385 -7.62 13.90 -4.84
N LYS A 386 -8.33 14.44 -5.85
CA LYS A 386 -8.27 13.94 -7.24
C LYS A 386 -6.88 14.10 -7.85
N GLU A 387 -6.21 15.22 -7.61
CA GLU A 387 -4.85 15.45 -8.12
C GLU A 387 -3.82 14.53 -7.45
N PHE A 388 -3.91 14.36 -6.13
CA PHE A 388 -3.13 13.37 -5.40
C PHE A 388 -3.32 11.96 -5.98
N LEU A 389 -4.57 11.54 -6.14
CA LEU A 389 -4.91 10.20 -6.66
C LEU A 389 -4.33 9.95 -8.05
N LYS A 390 -4.32 10.95 -8.95
CA LYS A 390 -3.70 10.81 -10.29
C LYS A 390 -2.22 10.40 -10.21
N LYS A 391 -1.48 10.98 -9.26
CA LYS A 391 -0.05 10.66 -9.05
C LYS A 391 0.12 9.36 -8.26
N TYR A 392 -0.63 9.21 -7.17
CA TYR A 392 -0.46 8.15 -6.19
C TYR A 392 -0.92 6.77 -6.71
N LYS A 393 -2.03 6.72 -7.46
CA LYS A 393 -2.67 5.47 -7.91
C LYS A 393 -1.73 4.61 -8.77
N SER A 394 -0.96 5.25 -9.66
CA SER A 394 -0.05 4.56 -10.58
C SER A 394 0.98 3.62 -9.93
N LYS A 395 1.25 3.79 -8.63
CA LYS A 395 2.24 3.01 -7.87
C LYS A 395 1.65 2.27 -6.66
N ASN A 396 0.36 2.46 -6.35
CA ASN A 396 -0.24 2.03 -5.07
C ASN A 396 -1.67 1.47 -5.20
N ASP A 397 -2.20 1.36 -6.43
CA ASP A 397 -3.48 0.67 -6.67
C ASP A 397 -3.39 -0.84 -6.40
N ASP A 398 -4.50 -1.57 -6.56
CA ASP A 398 -4.49 -3.01 -6.27
C ASP A 398 -3.54 -3.80 -7.19
N ILE A 399 -3.38 -3.37 -8.45
CA ILE A 399 -2.45 -4.01 -9.39
C ILE A 399 -1.04 -3.94 -8.82
N SER A 400 -0.63 -2.74 -8.41
CA SER A 400 0.69 -2.51 -7.81
C SER A 400 0.82 -3.24 -6.48
N PHE A 401 -0.22 -3.17 -5.64
CA PHE A 401 -0.21 -3.72 -4.29
C PHE A 401 -0.07 -5.25 -4.26
N TYR A 402 -0.77 -5.95 -5.17
CA TYR A 402 -0.76 -7.41 -5.23
C TYR A 402 0.19 -7.97 -6.29
N GLU A 403 0.95 -7.12 -7.00
CA GLU A 403 1.97 -7.60 -7.92
C GLU A 403 3.03 -8.41 -7.15
N LEU A 404 3.30 -9.61 -7.66
CA LEU A 404 4.28 -10.52 -7.09
C LEU A 404 5.65 -9.83 -6.96
N HIS A 405 6.12 -9.62 -5.73
CA HIS A 405 7.36 -8.93 -5.39
C HIS A 405 7.53 -7.53 -6.01
N ALA A 406 6.44 -6.77 -6.15
CA ALA A 406 6.56 -5.36 -6.46
C ALA A 406 7.19 -4.58 -5.29
N LYS A 407 7.94 -3.52 -5.62
CA LYS A 407 8.69 -2.73 -4.64
C LYS A 407 7.74 -2.11 -3.60
N ARG A 408 7.90 -2.53 -2.32
CA ARG A 408 7.19 -1.97 -1.15
C ARG A 408 5.68 -2.19 -1.17
N GLN A 409 5.25 -3.39 -1.54
CA GLN A 409 3.83 -3.73 -1.74
C GLN A 409 3.40 -4.81 -0.74
N TYR A 410 2.30 -5.55 -0.98
CA TYR A 410 1.62 -6.44 -0.02
C TYR A 410 2.52 -7.14 1.01
N ASN A 411 3.65 -7.72 0.57
CA ASN A 411 4.60 -8.43 1.43
C ASN A 411 5.15 -7.60 2.59
N ASP A 412 5.48 -6.32 2.37
CA ASP A 412 6.02 -5.44 3.41
C ASP A 412 4.99 -5.29 4.54
N ILE A 413 3.73 -4.99 4.17
CA ILE A 413 2.62 -4.87 5.14
C ILE A 413 2.34 -6.22 5.79
N PHE A 414 2.35 -7.30 5.01
CA PHE A 414 2.07 -8.64 5.51
C PHE A 414 3.09 -9.08 6.56
N ILE A 415 4.38 -8.81 6.36
CA ILE A 415 5.43 -9.09 7.34
C ILE A 415 5.26 -8.23 8.59
N GLU A 416 4.98 -6.93 8.46
CA GLU A 416 4.67 -6.08 9.63
C GLU A 416 3.53 -6.67 10.48
N VAL A 417 2.47 -7.17 9.83
CA VAL A 417 1.34 -7.81 10.52
C VAL A 417 1.75 -9.12 11.20
N LEU A 418 2.54 -9.97 10.53
CA LEU A 418 3.02 -11.21 11.14
C LEU A 418 3.97 -10.95 12.31
N ASP A 419 4.83 -9.94 12.21
CA ASP A 419 5.69 -9.52 13.31
C ASP A 419 4.87 -9.09 14.51
N GLU A 420 3.83 -8.26 14.32
CA GLU A 420 2.93 -7.88 15.42
C GLU A 420 2.25 -9.09 16.07
N ILE A 421 1.77 -10.05 15.27
CA ILE A 421 1.12 -11.27 15.79
C ILE A 421 2.10 -12.12 16.61
N ASN A 422 3.33 -12.25 16.10
CA ASN A 422 4.42 -12.99 16.73
C ASN A 422 5.16 -12.20 17.82
N ASN A 423 4.74 -10.97 18.13
CA ASN A 423 5.40 -10.06 19.06
C ASN A 423 6.89 -9.79 18.72
N ILE A 424 7.23 -9.76 17.44
CA ILE A 424 8.58 -9.46 16.94
C ILE A 424 8.74 -7.95 16.81
N LYS A 425 9.80 -7.40 17.40
CA LYS A 425 10.22 -6.01 17.24
C LYS A 425 11.52 -5.96 16.46
N ARG A 426 11.47 -5.66 15.15
CA ARG A 426 12.66 -5.62 14.29
C ARG A 426 13.63 -4.47 14.61
N SER A 427 13.16 -3.41 15.25
CA SER A 427 13.96 -2.24 15.64
C SER A 427 14.76 -2.41 16.93
N GLN A 428 14.47 -3.44 17.71
CA GLN A 428 15.20 -3.77 18.92
C GLN A 428 16.17 -4.90 18.56
N GLU A 429 17.47 -4.69 18.76
CA GLU A 429 18.44 -5.79 18.76
C GLU A 429 18.03 -6.75 19.87
N ASN A 430 17.18 -7.72 19.53
CA ASN A 430 16.63 -8.63 20.51
C ASN A 430 17.75 -9.54 21.00
N ASN A 431 18.34 -9.16 22.13
CA ASN A 431 19.09 -10.05 23.02
C ASN A 431 18.15 -11.07 23.73
N ASN A 432 16.84 -10.99 23.49
CA ASN A 432 15.84 -11.80 24.19
C ASN A 432 15.72 -13.22 23.62
N SER A 433 15.96 -14.18 24.52
CA SER A 433 15.89 -15.63 24.35
C SER A 433 14.48 -16.25 24.26
N ASN A 434 13.42 -15.44 24.24
CA ASN A 434 12.03 -15.91 24.29
C ASN A 434 11.27 -15.66 22.98
N ILE A 435 11.83 -16.11 21.86
CA ILE A 435 11.09 -16.17 20.60
C ILE A 435 10.02 -17.27 20.75
N ASP A 436 8.75 -16.93 20.51
CA ASP A 436 7.69 -17.92 20.33
C ASP A 436 6.79 -17.53 19.16
N LEU A 437 6.98 -18.19 18.02
CA LEU A 437 6.24 -17.87 16.80
C LEU A 437 4.87 -18.53 16.83
N LYS A 438 3.82 -17.70 16.79
CA LYS A 438 2.43 -18.16 16.67
C LYS A 438 2.09 -18.55 15.23
N VAL A 439 2.60 -17.78 14.28
CA VAL A 439 2.43 -17.99 12.84
C VAL A 439 3.79 -18.01 12.17
N ILE A 440 4.14 -19.11 11.52
CA ILE A 440 5.40 -19.26 10.80
C ILE A 440 5.15 -19.10 9.30
N ARG A 441 5.86 -18.17 8.67
CA ARG A 441 5.82 -17.97 7.22
C ARG A 441 6.84 -18.87 6.53
N TYR A 442 6.35 -19.66 5.58
CA TYR A 442 7.16 -20.33 4.58
C TYR A 442 6.82 -19.75 3.21
N SER A 443 7.74 -19.85 2.28
CA SER A 443 7.55 -19.37 0.91
C SER A 443 7.97 -20.44 -0.08
N MET A 444 7.25 -20.54 -1.20
CA MET A 444 7.48 -21.52 -2.26
C MET A 444 8.94 -21.52 -2.70
N ARG A 445 9.59 -22.69 -2.75
CA ARG A 445 11.02 -22.81 -2.99
C ARG A 445 11.35 -23.61 -4.23
N ASN A 446 10.81 -24.82 -4.32
CA ASN A 446 11.16 -25.79 -5.34
C ASN A 446 10.01 -26.76 -5.56
N ILE A 447 10.11 -27.56 -6.63
CA ILE A 447 9.22 -28.69 -6.89
C ILE A 447 10.09 -29.93 -7.02
N TYR A 448 9.81 -30.95 -6.21
CA TYR A 448 10.44 -32.26 -6.36
C TYR A 448 9.48 -33.20 -7.07
N GLY A 449 9.91 -33.69 -8.23
CA GLY A 449 9.28 -34.84 -8.86
C GLY A 449 9.56 -36.09 -8.01
N LYS A 450 8.54 -36.91 -7.82
CA LYS A 450 8.76 -38.33 -7.54
C LYS A 450 8.93 -39.07 -8.86
#